data_AF-U5NC47-F1
#
_entry.id   AF-U5NC47-F1
#
_cell.length_a   1.000
_cell.length_b   1.000
_cell.length_c   1.000
_cell.angle_alpha   90.00
_cell.angle_beta   90.00
_cell.angle_gamma   90.00
#
_symmetry.space_group_name_H-M   'P 1'
#
loop_
_entity.id
_entity.type
_entity.pdbx_description
1 polymer ?
#
loop_
_entity_poly.entity_id
_entity_poly.type
_entity_poly.pdbx_seq_one_letter_code
_entity_poly.pdbx_strand_id
1 'polypeptide(L)'
;MENITQSKSRWYLIIPLFPISCLIFLLFSLYSLRHRKQYKGSEEYSSRYFFLKRVYWFLYQIFPQKDVLIDKEQLGFKNSLVVVYCPYFSFFSIYLAFLISNFYEKNYQTRKSFRICTLHSKKAWWEFFLSSIELFREIPARNFLKESDESIVYFVDSIESLREIIKNSYRTLVFFKLNSSFNWFQGYKRIYSAIGKITLKERLKNLREFNAKLEKIFSNLTKKEVIMDK
;
A
#
# COMPACT_ATOMS: atom_id res chain seq x y z
N MET A 1 -18.65 -5.39 -9.53
CA MET A 1 -18.78 -5.74 -8.09
C MET A 1 -17.69 -5.02 -7.30
N GLU A 2 -18.07 -3.91 -6.65
CA GLU A 2 -17.21 -3.14 -5.74
C GLU A 2 -16.98 -3.95 -4.45
N ASN A 3 -15.72 -4.15 -4.05
CA ASN A 3 -15.44 -4.68 -2.72
C ASN A 3 -15.49 -3.52 -1.74
N ILE A 4 -16.68 -3.27 -1.20
CA ILE A 4 -16.89 -2.30 -0.13
C ILE A 4 -16.57 -3.00 1.19
N THR A 5 -15.51 -2.57 1.88
CA THR A 5 -15.30 -2.93 3.29
C THR A 5 -15.83 -1.82 4.17
N GLN A 6 -16.97 -2.07 4.83
CA GLN A 6 -17.60 -1.15 5.77
C GLN A 6 -17.48 -1.72 7.19
N SER A 7 -16.86 -0.98 8.11
CA SER A 7 -16.78 -1.38 9.52
C SER A 7 -18.00 -0.89 10.30
N LYS A 8 -18.56 -1.75 11.18
CA LYS A 8 -19.51 -1.31 12.22
C LYS A 8 -18.70 -0.62 13.31
N SER A 9 -19.06 0.62 13.63
CA SER A 9 -18.44 1.47 14.64
C SER A 9 -18.43 0.79 16.04
N ARG A 10 -17.25 0.64 16.65
CA ARG A 10 -17.07 0.14 18.02
C ARG A 10 -16.34 1.14 18.91
N TRP A 11 -16.61 2.43 18.74
CA TRP A 11 -15.88 3.51 19.44
C TRP A 11 -15.89 3.40 20.95
N TYR A 12 -16.95 2.84 21.53
CA TYR A 12 -17.05 2.59 22.97
C TYR A 12 -15.95 1.66 23.51
N LEU A 13 -15.33 0.82 22.66
CA LEU A 13 -14.21 -0.04 23.04
C LEU A 13 -12.84 0.65 22.97
N ILE A 14 -12.77 1.89 22.47
CA ILE A 14 -11.50 2.62 22.33
C ILE A 14 -10.83 2.80 23.68
N ILE A 15 -11.55 3.37 24.64
CA ILE A 15 -10.99 3.74 25.93
C ILE A 15 -10.39 2.53 26.66
N PRO A 16 -11.07 1.37 26.76
CA PRO A 16 -10.49 0.21 27.44
C PRO A 16 -9.41 -0.53 26.63
N LEU A 17 -9.51 -0.60 25.29
CA LEU A 17 -8.61 -1.43 24.48
C LEU A 17 -7.42 -0.68 23.89
N PHE A 18 -7.48 0.66 23.83
CA PHE A 18 -6.38 1.49 23.33
C PHE A 18 -5.06 1.24 24.07
N PRO A 19 -4.98 1.31 25.42
CA PRO A 19 -3.71 1.10 26.12
C PRO A 19 -3.13 -0.31 25.92
N ILE A 20 -4.00 -1.32 25.90
CA ILE A 20 -3.61 -2.72 25.66
C ILE A 20 -3.06 -2.88 24.23
N SER A 21 -3.76 -2.33 23.24
CA SER A 21 -3.31 -2.38 21.84
C SER A 21 -1.97 -1.66 21.63
N CYS A 22 -1.78 -0.48 22.24
CA CYS A 22 -0.52 0.27 22.18
C CYS A 22 0.64 -0.53 22.78
N LEU A 23 0.42 -1.18 23.93
CA LEU A 23 1.45 -1.98 24.59
C LEU A 23 1.82 -3.23 23.78
N ILE A 24 0.83 -3.93 23.23
CA ILE A 24 1.04 -5.07 22.33
C ILE A 24 1.82 -4.65 21.08
N PHE A 25 1.49 -3.51 20.49
CA PHE A 25 2.22 -2.95 19.34
C PHE A 25 3.67 -2.63 19.68
N LEU A 26 3.91 -2.00 20.83
CA LEU A 26 5.25 -1.59 21.25
C LEU A 26 6.13 -2.81 21.48
N LEU A 27 5.64 -3.81 22.22
CA LEU A 27 6.36 -5.06 22.47
C LEU A 27 6.69 -5.81 21.16
N PHE A 28 5.73 -5.90 20.25
CA PHE A 28 5.94 -6.54 18.96
C PHE A 28 6.92 -5.79 18.06
N SER A 29 6.89 -4.46 18.08
CA SER A 29 7.83 -3.61 17.33
C SER A 29 9.26 -3.77 17.87
N LEU A 30 9.43 -3.77 19.20
CA LEU A 30 10.72 -4.02 19.85
C LEU A 30 11.26 -5.42 19.54
N TYR A 31 10.41 -6.44 19.61
CA TYR A 31 10.76 -7.81 19.22
C TYR A 31 11.23 -7.86 17.76
N SER A 32 10.46 -7.27 16.85
CA SER A 32 10.79 -7.25 15.42
C SER A 32 12.11 -6.52 15.13
N LEU A 33 12.35 -5.40 15.82
CA LEU A 33 13.59 -4.63 15.71
C LEU A 33 14.81 -5.45 16.14
N ARG A 34 14.72 -6.16 17.27
CA ARG A 34 15.80 -7.00 17.81
C ARG A 34 16.18 -8.12 16.86
N HIS A 35 15.20 -8.70 16.16
CA HIS A 35 15.40 -9.81 15.24
C HIS A 35 15.62 -9.38 13.78
N ARG A 36 15.71 -8.08 13.48
CA ARG A 36 15.86 -7.56 12.10
C ARG A 36 17.16 -8.01 11.42
N LYS A 37 18.24 -8.22 12.18
CA LYS A 37 19.56 -8.62 11.65
C LYS A 37 19.72 -10.12 11.41
N GLN A 38 18.77 -10.95 11.88
CA GLN A 38 18.84 -12.42 11.78
C GLN A 38 18.03 -12.98 10.61
N TYR A 39 17.32 -12.15 9.83
CA TYR A 39 16.38 -12.61 8.82
C TYR A 39 17.07 -13.24 7.61
N LYS A 40 16.81 -14.53 7.41
CA LYS A 40 17.18 -15.31 6.22
C LYS A 40 15.91 -15.91 5.60
N GLY A 41 15.13 -15.14 4.86
CA GLY A 41 14.10 -15.68 3.95
C GLY A 41 12.68 -15.16 4.10
N SER A 42 11.78 -15.76 3.32
CA SER A 42 10.38 -15.34 3.10
C SER A 42 9.37 -15.93 4.10
N GLU A 43 9.69 -17.03 4.78
CA GLU A 43 8.75 -17.73 5.68
C GLU A 43 8.42 -16.91 6.94
N GLU A 44 9.43 -16.34 7.59
CA GLU A 44 9.23 -15.52 8.81
C GLU A 44 8.58 -14.15 8.51
N TYR A 45 8.54 -13.73 7.24
CA TYR A 45 7.88 -12.48 6.84
C TYR A 45 6.35 -12.58 6.96
N SER A 46 5.81 -13.78 6.75
CA SER A 46 4.37 -14.03 6.74
C SER A 46 3.71 -13.81 8.11
N SER A 47 4.32 -14.32 9.19
CA SER A 47 3.75 -14.23 10.55
C SER A 47 3.68 -12.79 11.05
N ARG A 48 4.72 -11.99 10.80
CA ARG A 48 4.73 -10.57 11.17
C ARG A 48 3.75 -9.73 10.37
N TYR A 49 3.66 -10.01 9.07
CA TYR A 49 2.65 -9.43 8.21
C TYR A 49 1.23 -9.78 8.68
N PHE A 50 0.97 -11.04 9.07
CA PHE A 50 -0.33 -11.46 9.60
C PHE A 50 -0.66 -10.79 10.94
N PHE A 51 0.31 -10.65 11.84
CA PHE A 51 0.13 -9.91 13.07
C PHE A 51 -0.23 -8.46 12.78
N LEU A 52 0.58 -7.75 11.98
CA LEU A 52 0.30 -6.35 11.64
C LEU A 52 -1.06 -6.21 10.94
N LYS A 53 -1.39 -7.11 10.00
CA LYS A 53 -2.70 -7.18 9.36
C LYS A 53 -3.80 -7.28 10.41
N ARG A 54 -3.69 -8.20 11.39
CA ARG A 54 -4.69 -8.35 12.47
C ARG A 54 -4.82 -7.09 13.33
N VAL A 55 -3.71 -6.50 13.77
CA VAL A 55 -3.80 -5.31 14.63
C VAL A 55 -4.30 -4.10 13.84
N TYR A 56 -3.93 -3.99 12.57
CA TYR A 56 -4.50 -3.00 11.67
C TYR A 56 -6.00 -3.20 11.49
N TRP A 57 -6.45 -4.44 11.26
CA TRP A 57 -7.88 -4.78 11.19
C TRP A 57 -8.61 -4.43 12.47
N PHE A 58 -7.97 -4.63 13.63
CA PHE A 58 -8.52 -4.24 14.92
C PHE A 58 -8.68 -2.72 15.02
N LEU A 59 -7.63 -1.95 14.71
CA LEU A 59 -7.71 -0.48 14.67
C LEU A 59 -8.72 0.02 13.60
N TYR A 60 -8.88 -0.70 12.49
CA TYR A 60 -9.84 -0.39 11.43
C TYR A 60 -11.30 -0.54 11.91
N GLN A 61 -11.57 -1.44 12.85
CA GLN A 61 -12.90 -1.62 13.43
C GLN A 61 -13.27 -0.54 14.45
N ILE A 62 -12.29 0.26 14.90
CA ILE A 62 -12.50 1.30 15.90
C ILE A 62 -13.27 2.48 15.30
N PHE A 63 -12.83 2.98 14.14
CA PHE A 63 -13.43 4.13 13.47
C PHE A 63 -14.40 3.65 12.37
N PRO A 64 -15.48 4.39 12.03
CA PRO A 64 -16.34 4.03 10.91
C PRO A 64 -15.52 4.34 9.65
N GLN A 65 -15.26 3.33 8.83
CA GLN A 65 -14.45 3.50 7.64
C GLN A 65 -15.09 2.78 6.46
N LYS A 66 -15.16 3.46 5.32
CA LYS A 66 -15.61 2.91 4.04
C LYS A 66 -14.48 3.02 3.04
N ASP A 67 -13.90 1.87 2.73
CA ASP A 67 -12.80 1.76 1.79
C ASP A 67 -13.28 1.03 0.53
N VAL A 68 -13.01 1.64 -0.64
CA VAL A 68 -13.42 1.13 -1.95
C VAL A 68 -12.21 1.03 -2.87
N LEU A 69 -12.00 -0.14 -3.45
CA LEU A 69 -11.00 -0.35 -4.51
C LEU A 69 -11.71 -0.30 -5.88
N ILE A 70 -11.41 0.71 -6.68
CA ILE A 70 -11.97 0.94 -8.01
C ILE A 70 -10.96 0.50 -9.08
N ASP A 71 -11.45 0.07 -10.25
CA ASP A 71 -10.65 -0.33 -11.41
C ASP A 71 -9.69 -1.50 -11.15
N LYS A 72 -10.11 -2.45 -10.31
CA LYS A 72 -9.36 -3.66 -9.96
C LYS A 72 -9.00 -4.54 -11.17
N GLU A 73 -9.65 -4.37 -12.31
CA GLU A 73 -9.33 -5.06 -13.58
C GLU A 73 -7.93 -4.72 -14.10
N GLN A 74 -7.34 -3.62 -13.62
CA GLN A 74 -5.94 -3.31 -13.92
C GLN A 74 -4.96 -4.20 -13.16
N LEU A 75 -5.41 -4.86 -12.08
CA LEU A 75 -4.64 -5.86 -11.34
C LEU A 75 -4.67 -7.21 -12.08
N GLY A 76 -3.50 -7.74 -12.39
CA GLY A 76 -3.32 -9.07 -12.96
C GLY A 76 -2.33 -9.88 -12.15
N PHE A 77 -2.33 -11.19 -12.37
CA PHE A 77 -1.48 -12.17 -11.69
C PHE A 77 0.01 -11.78 -11.68
N LYS A 78 0.50 -11.20 -12.78
CA LYS A 78 1.93 -10.84 -12.96
C LYS A 78 2.29 -9.44 -12.47
N ASN A 79 1.37 -8.69 -11.86
CA ASN A 79 1.68 -7.35 -11.38
C ASN A 79 2.40 -7.47 -10.04
N SER A 80 3.73 -7.47 -10.12
CA SER A 80 4.62 -7.62 -8.98
C SER A 80 5.08 -6.29 -8.40
N LEU A 81 4.62 -5.17 -8.95
CA LEU A 81 4.97 -3.84 -8.45
C LEU A 81 3.77 -2.89 -8.52
N VAL A 82 3.29 -2.50 -7.35
CA VAL A 82 2.19 -1.56 -7.17
C VAL A 82 2.77 -0.25 -6.67
N VAL A 83 2.38 0.86 -7.29
CA VAL A 83 2.84 2.20 -6.94
C VAL A 83 1.63 3.03 -6.53
N VAL A 84 1.67 3.56 -5.33
CA VAL A 84 0.61 4.35 -4.72
C VAL A 84 1.13 5.77 -4.59
N TYR A 85 0.55 6.68 -5.36
CA TYR A 85 0.82 8.10 -5.19
C TYR A 85 0.00 8.61 -4.01
N CYS A 86 0.70 9.08 -2.99
CA CYS A 86 0.12 9.50 -1.73
C CYS A 86 0.92 10.68 -1.19
N PRO A 87 0.63 11.93 -1.59
CA PRO A 87 1.41 13.09 -1.13
C PRO A 87 1.43 13.23 0.40
N TYR A 88 0.42 12.68 1.08
CA TYR A 88 0.37 12.59 2.54
C TYR A 88 0.32 11.14 2.98
N PHE A 89 1.48 10.56 3.30
CA PHE A 89 1.52 9.22 3.87
C PHE A 89 0.89 9.22 5.25
N SER A 90 -0.17 8.44 5.39
CA SER A 90 -0.81 8.20 6.68
C SER A 90 -0.72 6.72 7.00
N PHE A 91 -0.82 6.39 8.28
CA PHE A 91 -0.96 5.00 8.71
C PHE A 91 -2.14 4.33 7.96
N PHE A 92 -3.17 5.12 7.66
CA PHE A 92 -4.35 4.66 6.94
C PHE A 92 -4.10 4.22 5.49
N SER A 93 -3.03 4.69 4.85
CA SER A 93 -2.66 4.33 3.48
C SER A 93 -2.18 2.88 3.37
N ILE A 94 -1.70 2.29 4.47
CA ILE A 94 -1.25 0.88 4.52
C ILE A 94 -2.40 -0.08 4.23
N TYR A 95 -3.66 0.30 4.51
CA TYR A 95 -4.80 -0.56 4.23
C TYR A 95 -4.91 -0.94 2.76
N LEU A 96 -4.45 -0.09 1.84
CA LEU A 96 -4.39 -0.44 0.43
C LEU A 96 -3.54 -1.68 0.19
N ALA A 97 -2.39 -1.79 0.86
CA ALA A 97 -1.54 -2.97 0.76
C ALA A 97 -2.25 -4.23 1.28
N PHE A 98 -3.07 -4.11 2.33
CA PHE A 98 -3.91 -5.22 2.82
C PHE A 98 -5.09 -5.53 1.91
N LEU A 99 -5.74 -4.53 1.31
CA LEU A 99 -6.84 -4.71 0.36
C LEU A 99 -6.36 -5.40 -0.91
N ILE A 100 -5.24 -4.93 -1.47
CA ILE A 100 -4.60 -5.55 -2.61
C ILE A 100 -4.17 -6.97 -2.23
N SER A 101 -3.58 -7.18 -1.05
CA SER A 101 -3.26 -8.52 -0.58
C SER A 101 -4.45 -9.45 -0.51
N ASN A 102 -5.56 -9.00 0.09
CA ASN A 102 -6.80 -9.77 0.13
C ASN A 102 -7.34 -10.05 -1.28
N PHE A 103 -7.24 -9.09 -2.21
CA PHE A 103 -7.64 -9.32 -3.60
C PHE A 103 -6.77 -10.39 -4.27
N TYR A 104 -5.45 -10.35 -4.08
CA TYR A 104 -4.55 -11.36 -4.64
C TYR A 104 -4.74 -12.74 -3.99
N GLU A 105 -4.92 -12.78 -2.67
CA GLU A 105 -5.19 -14.00 -1.92
C GLU A 105 -6.47 -14.69 -2.43
N LYS A 106 -7.54 -13.92 -2.63
CA LYS A 106 -8.83 -14.45 -3.11
C LYS A 106 -8.82 -14.89 -4.57
N ASN A 107 -8.10 -14.19 -5.46
CA ASN A 107 -8.21 -14.40 -6.90
C ASN A 107 -7.05 -15.19 -7.52
N TYR A 108 -5.89 -15.28 -6.86
CA TYR A 108 -4.65 -15.77 -7.48
C TYR A 108 -3.81 -16.73 -6.61
N GLN A 109 -4.18 -16.91 -5.33
CA GLN A 109 -3.79 -17.98 -4.39
C GLN A 109 -2.32 -18.40 -4.20
N THR A 110 -1.31 -17.74 -4.78
CA THR A 110 0.06 -18.30 -4.79
C THR A 110 1.08 -17.58 -3.92
N ARG A 111 0.90 -16.30 -3.52
CA ARG A 111 1.89 -15.59 -2.69
C ARG A 111 1.24 -14.72 -1.63
N LYS A 112 1.62 -14.97 -0.37
CA LYS A 112 1.01 -14.37 0.84
C LYS A 112 1.66 -13.04 1.27
N SER A 113 2.81 -12.68 0.70
CA SER A 113 3.64 -11.56 1.16
C SER A 113 3.69 -10.40 0.18
N PHE A 114 3.39 -9.19 0.69
CA PHE A 114 3.71 -7.93 0.03
C PHE A 114 4.85 -7.26 0.77
N ARG A 115 5.83 -6.72 0.05
CA ARG A 115 6.81 -5.79 0.62
C ARG A 115 6.30 -4.37 0.53
N ILE A 116 6.52 -3.60 1.59
CA ILE A 116 6.14 -2.19 1.63
C ILE A 116 7.40 -1.35 1.45
N CYS A 117 7.35 -0.43 0.50
CA CYS A 117 8.38 0.57 0.28
C CYS A 117 7.77 1.95 0.47
N THR A 118 8.43 2.81 1.24
CA THR A 118 7.99 4.17 1.52
C THR A 118 9.07 5.13 1.02
N LEU A 119 8.83 5.75 -0.12
CA LEU A 119 9.72 6.75 -0.73
C LEU A 119 9.26 8.16 -0.36
N HIS A 120 8.99 8.36 0.92
CA HIS A 120 8.58 9.65 1.45
C HIS A 120 9.78 10.44 1.93
N SER A 121 9.79 11.73 1.62
CA SER A 121 10.79 12.69 2.08
C SER A 121 10.82 12.85 3.60
N LYS A 122 9.66 12.67 4.26
CA LYS A 122 9.50 12.78 5.71
C LYS A 122 9.24 11.41 6.33
N LYS A 123 10.04 11.06 7.34
CA LYS A 123 9.81 9.87 8.17
C LYS A 123 8.66 10.15 9.12
N ALA A 124 7.57 9.42 9.00
CA ALA A 124 6.51 9.51 9.98
C ALA A 124 6.87 8.71 11.24
N TRP A 125 6.63 9.27 12.43
CA TRP A 125 6.95 8.61 13.70
C TRP A 125 6.27 7.24 13.84
N TRP A 126 5.06 7.10 13.29
CA TRP A 126 4.30 5.86 13.31
C TRP A 126 4.88 4.79 12.37
N GLU A 127 5.80 5.11 11.44
CA GLU A 127 6.52 4.10 10.66
C GLU A 127 7.32 3.15 11.56
N PHE A 128 7.64 3.57 12.79
CA PHE A 128 8.19 2.67 13.79
C PHE A 128 7.34 1.41 13.98
N PHE A 129 6.00 1.51 13.94
CA PHE A 129 5.10 0.35 14.06
C PHE A 129 5.18 -0.58 12.85
N LEU A 130 5.64 -0.06 11.71
CA LEU A 130 5.92 -0.84 10.51
C LEU A 130 7.31 -1.46 10.51
N SER A 131 8.15 -1.26 11.53
CA SER A 131 9.46 -1.93 11.64
C SER A 131 9.37 -3.46 11.63
N SER A 132 8.19 -4.01 11.90
CA SER A 132 7.85 -5.43 11.76
C SER A 132 7.72 -5.92 10.32
N ILE A 133 7.50 -4.99 9.39
CA ILE A 133 7.52 -5.18 7.95
C ILE A 133 8.86 -4.64 7.45
N GLU A 134 9.49 -5.34 6.52
CA GLU A 134 10.69 -4.82 5.87
C GLU A 134 10.31 -3.59 5.03
N LEU A 135 10.46 -2.42 5.64
CA LEU A 135 10.25 -1.12 5.01
C LEU A 135 11.49 -0.72 4.23
N PHE A 136 11.39 -0.72 2.91
CA PHE A 136 12.38 -0.07 2.07
C PHE A 136 12.13 1.44 2.08
N ARG A 137 13.18 2.22 2.35
CA ARG A 137 13.14 3.69 2.26
C ARG A 137 13.78 4.23 1.00
N GLU A 138 14.35 3.34 0.22
CA GLU A 138 15.01 3.62 -1.05
C GLU A 138 14.49 2.61 -2.06
N ILE A 139 14.62 2.95 -3.34
CA ILE A 139 14.27 2.03 -4.42
C ILE A 139 15.24 0.84 -4.34
N PRO A 140 14.75 -0.40 -4.11
CA PRO A 140 15.60 -1.57 -4.08
C PRO A 140 16.41 -1.71 -5.38
N ALA A 141 17.60 -2.28 -5.26
CA ALA A 141 18.49 -2.48 -6.40
C ALA A 141 17.80 -3.25 -7.54
N ARG A 142 18.19 -2.96 -8.78
CA ARG A 142 17.61 -3.57 -9.99
C ARG A 142 17.62 -5.10 -9.96
N ASN A 143 18.71 -5.70 -9.45
CA ASN A 143 18.85 -7.14 -9.33
C ASN A 143 17.80 -7.73 -8.38
N PHE A 144 17.59 -7.09 -7.23
CA PHE A 144 16.53 -7.48 -6.29
C PHE A 144 15.15 -7.38 -6.93
N LEU A 145 14.86 -6.29 -7.66
CA LEU A 145 13.61 -6.13 -8.40
C LEU A 145 13.48 -7.10 -9.59
N LYS A 146 14.55 -7.75 -10.03
CA LYS A 146 14.48 -8.79 -11.06
C LYS A 146 14.20 -10.15 -10.45
N GLU A 147 14.87 -10.47 -9.34
CA GLU A 147 14.85 -11.79 -8.69
C GLU A 147 13.71 -11.98 -7.70
N SER A 148 13.20 -10.91 -7.09
CA SER A 148 12.19 -11.04 -6.04
C SER A 148 10.90 -11.67 -6.57
N ASP A 149 10.38 -12.65 -5.87
CA ASP A 149 9.12 -13.25 -6.24
C ASP A 149 7.91 -12.51 -5.63
N GLU A 150 8.17 -11.54 -4.78
CA GLU A 150 7.15 -10.87 -3.98
C GLU A 150 6.61 -9.62 -4.67
N SER A 151 5.33 -9.32 -4.44
CA SER A 151 4.74 -8.05 -4.87
C SER A 151 5.20 -6.92 -3.96
N ILE A 152 5.64 -5.81 -4.52
CA ILE A 152 6.12 -4.65 -3.76
C ILE A 152 5.14 -3.49 -3.93
N VAL A 153 4.65 -2.93 -2.83
CA VAL A 153 3.80 -1.74 -2.78
C VAL A 153 4.65 -0.54 -2.40
N TYR A 154 4.75 0.43 -3.30
CA TYR A 154 5.46 1.69 -3.08
C TYR A 154 4.48 2.77 -2.70
N PHE A 155 4.77 3.51 -1.62
CA PHE A 155 4.12 4.76 -1.27
C PHE A 155 5.05 5.90 -1.61
N VAL A 156 4.58 6.84 -2.44
CA VAL A 156 5.42 7.88 -3.04
C VAL A 156 4.74 9.25 -2.92
N ASP A 157 5.50 10.27 -2.52
CA ASP A 157 5.04 11.67 -2.46
C ASP A 157 5.44 12.51 -3.68
N SER A 158 6.46 12.12 -4.45
CA SER A 158 7.01 12.92 -5.55
C SER A 158 6.90 12.25 -6.92
N ILE A 159 6.76 13.06 -7.96
CA ILE A 159 6.76 12.59 -9.36
C ILE A 159 8.16 12.13 -9.77
N GLU A 160 9.20 12.75 -9.23
CA GLU A 160 10.60 12.41 -9.45
C GLU A 160 10.87 10.96 -9.02
N SER A 161 10.43 10.58 -7.81
CA SER A 161 10.54 9.19 -7.34
C SER A 161 9.73 8.22 -8.19
N LEU A 162 8.53 8.62 -8.67
CA LEU A 162 7.76 7.79 -9.62
C LEU A 162 8.55 7.53 -10.90
N ARG A 163 9.15 8.58 -11.49
CA ARG A 163 9.99 8.46 -12.70
C ARG A 163 11.19 7.55 -12.46
N GLU A 164 11.80 7.62 -11.29
CA GLU A 164 12.92 6.77 -10.93
C GLU A 164 12.54 5.28 -10.80
N ILE A 165 11.40 4.98 -10.16
CA ILE A 165 10.84 3.60 -10.09
C ILE A 165 10.56 3.06 -11.50
N ILE A 166 10.01 3.90 -12.39
CA ILE A 166 9.73 3.52 -13.77
C ILE A 166 11.02 3.17 -14.52
N LYS A 167 12.11 3.93 -14.30
CA LYS A 167 13.42 3.67 -14.92
C LYS A 167 14.09 2.41 -14.38
N ASN A 168 13.95 2.12 -13.09
CA ASN A 168 14.68 1.04 -12.42
C ASN A 168 13.94 -0.30 -12.35
N SER A 169 12.63 -0.32 -12.61
CA SER A 169 11.84 -1.56 -12.53
C SER A 169 11.87 -2.37 -13.84
N TYR A 170 11.89 -3.70 -13.73
CA TYR A 170 11.68 -4.61 -14.87
C TYR A 170 10.30 -5.30 -14.82
N ARG A 171 9.41 -4.81 -13.95
CA ARG A 171 8.10 -5.40 -13.66
C ARG A 171 6.95 -4.61 -14.25
N THR A 172 5.78 -5.22 -14.34
CA THR A 172 4.55 -4.47 -14.59
C THR A 172 4.26 -3.58 -13.39
N LEU A 173 4.12 -2.29 -13.64
CA LEU A 173 3.78 -1.26 -12.66
C LEU A 173 2.28 -1.00 -12.73
N VAL A 174 1.61 -0.93 -11.59
CA VAL A 174 0.23 -0.43 -11.51
C VAL A 174 0.19 0.79 -10.61
N PHE A 175 -0.38 1.87 -11.10
CA PHE A 175 -0.47 3.15 -10.41
C PHE A 175 -1.83 3.29 -9.74
N PHE A 176 -1.81 3.62 -8.45
CA PHE A 176 -2.98 3.88 -7.64
C PHE A 176 -3.00 5.33 -7.15
N LYS A 177 -4.20 5.91 -7.18
CA LYS A 177 -4.55 7.13 -6.46
C LYS A 177 -5.19 6.77 -5.14
N LEU A 178 -4.86 7.50 -4.09
CA LEU A 178 -5.64 7.52 -2.86
C LEU A 178 -6.39 8.86 -2.75
N ASN A 179 -7.72 8.80 -2.83
CA ASN A 179 -8.59 9.91 -2.48
C ASN A 179 -9.25 9.61 -1.14
N SER A 180 -9.21 10.53 -0.19
CA SER A 180 -9.82 10.36 1.13
C SER A 180 -10.69 11.56 1.49
N SER A 181 -11.89 11.32 1.98
CA SER A 181 -12.72 12.31 2.67
C SER A 181 -13.06 11.83 4.09
N PHE A 182 -13.33 12.77 4.98
CA PHE A 182 -13.75 12.49 6.34
C PHE A 182 -15.06 13.21 6.62
N ASN A 183 -16.02 12.49 7.17
CA ASN A 183 -17.27 13.03 7.68
C ASN A 183 -17.45 12.54 9.12
N TRP A 184 -17.83 13.42 10.05
CA TRP A 184 -18.05 13.06 11.45
C TRP A 184 -19.12 11.96 11.65
N PHE A 185 -20.14 11.90 10.78
CA PHE A 185 -21.21 10.91 10.88
C PHE A 185 -20.88 9.57 10.22
N GLN A 186 -20.15 9.61 9.09
CA GLN A 186 -19.85 8.42 8.27
C GLN A 186 -18.41 7.91 8.44
N GLY A 187 -17.59 8.67 9.15
CA GLY A 187 -16.17 8.45 9.36
C GLY A 187 -15.33 8.68 8.10
N TYR A 188 -14.25 7.91 7.91
CA TYR A 188 -13.36 8.05 6.76
C TYR A 188 -13.91 7.29 5.55
N LYS A 189 -14.02 7.98 4.41
CA LYS A 189 -14.28 7.37 3.10
C LYS A 189 -13.01 7.44 2.27
N ARG A 190 -12.40 6.30 1.98
CA ARG A 190 -11.19 6.22 1.14
C ARG A 190 -11.49 5.45 -0.14
N ILE A 191 -11.12 6.07 -1.26
CA ILE A 191 -11.25 5.51 -2.59
C ILE A 191 -9.85 5.30 -3.12
N TYR A 192 -9.54 4.04 -3.40
CA TYR A 192 -8.29 3.61 -4.01
C TYR A 192 -8.57 3.27 -5.48
N SER A 193 -8.14 4.14 -6.40
CA SER A 193 -8.43 3.99 -7.83
C SER A 193 -7.18 3.59 -8.59
N ALA A 194 -7.24 2.50 -9.37
CA ALA A 194 -6.16 2.15 -10.30
C ALA A 194 -6.20 3.09 -11.52
N ILE A 195 -5.25 4.01 -11.62
CA ILE A 195 -5.20 5.02 -12.69
C ILE A 195 -4.63 4.43 -13.98
N GLY A 196 -3.72 3.48 -13.88
CA GLY A 196 -3.03 2.96 -15.06
C GLY A 196 -2.08 1.82 -14.75
N LYS A 197 -1.74 1.05 -15.78
CA LYS A 197 -0.71 0.02 -15.74
C LYS A 197 0.33 0.26 -16.84
N ILE A 198 1.58 -0.03 -16.53
CA ILE A 198 2.71 0.03 -17.47
C ILE A 198 3.38 -1.34 -17.48
N THR A 199 3.46 -1.95 -18.64
CA THR A 199 4.17 -3.23 -18.81
C THR A 199 5.61 -3.01 -19.30
N LEU A 200 6.47 -4.01 -19.11
CA LEU A 200 7.82 -3.99 -19.70
C LEU A 200 7.77 -3.90 -21.24
N LYS A 201 6.84 -4.61 -21.89
CA LYS A 201 6.70 -4.61 -23.36
C LYS A 201 6.35 -3.22 -23.90
N GLU A 202 5.44 -2.50 -23.22
CA GLU A 202 5.07 -1.14 -23.61
C GLU A 202 6.26 -0.17 -23.53
N ARG A 203 7.13 -0.33 -22.53
CA ARG A 203 8.34 0.49 -22.37
C ARG A 203 9.36 0.33 -23.49
N LEU A 204 9.42 -0.86 -24.09
CA LEU A 204 10.42 -1.20 -25.10
C LEU A 204 9.95 -0.96 -26.54
N LYS A 205 8.64 -0.80 -26.78
CA LYS A 205 8.06 -0.75 -28.14
C LYS A 205 8.05 0.63 -28.78
N ASN A 206 7.43 1.62 -28.14
CA ASN A 206 7.26 2.96 -28.73
C ASN A 206 7.39 4.03 -27.64
N LEU A 207 8.48 4.80 -27.70
CA LEU A 207 8.82 5.80 -26.69
C LEU A 207 7.83 6.98 -26.68
N ARG A 208 7.26 7.36 -27.83
CA ARG A 208 6.28 8.47 -27.91
C ARG A 208 4.95 8.09 -27.26
N GLU A 209 4.39 6.94 -27.63
CA GLU A 209 3.15 6.42 -27.03
C GLU A 209 3.31 6.17 -25.53
N PHE A 210 4.48 5.65 -25.14
CA PHE A 210 4.82 5.43 -23.74
C PHE A 210 4.84 6.73 -22.93
N ASN A 211 5.50 7.78 -23.44
CA ASN A 211 5.56 9.08 -22.79
C ASN A 211 4.17 9.72 -22.68
N ALA A 212 3.36 9.67 -23.74
CA ALA A 212 1.99 10.19 -23.72
C ALA A 212 1.11 9.47 -22.67
N LYS A 213 1.25 8.14 -22.56
CA LYS A 213 0.56 7.34 -21.53
C LYS A 213 1.03 7.70 -20.12
N LEU A 214 2.34 7.91 -19.94
CA LEU A 214 2.92 8.36 -18.67
C LEU A 214 2.39 9.73 -18.25
N GLU A 215 2.36 10.69 -19.15
CA GLU A 215 1.82 12.03 -18.89
C GLU A 215 0.34 11.98 -18.47
N LYS A 216 -0.44 11.12 -19.12
CA LYS A 216 -1.84 10.87 -18.73
C LYS A 216 -1.95 10.26 -17.32
N ILE A 217 -1.06 9.32 -16.96
CA ILE A 217 -1.05 8.75 -15.61
C ILE A 217 -0.67 9.81 -14.59
N PHE A 218 0.39 10.59 -14.84
CA PHE A 218 0.86 11.63 -13.92
C PHE A 218 -0.16 12.75 -13.72
N SER A 219 -0.83 13.20 -14.77
CA SER A 219 -1.89 14.20 -14.65
C SER A 219 -3.08 13.69 -13.83
N ASN A 220 -3.48 12.42 -14.01
CA ASN A 220 -4.55 11.82 -13.22
C ASN A 220 -4.17 11.60 -11.74
N LEU A 221 -2.89 11.33 -11.46
CA LEU A 221 -2.38 11.20 -10.08
C LEU A 221 -2.41 12.54 -9.35
N THR A 222 -2.07 13.65 -10.02
CA THR A 222 -2.01 14.99 -9.40
C THR A 222 -3.33 15.73 -9.37
N LYS A 223 -4.28 15.39 -10.24
CA LYS A 223 -5.60 16.03 -10.27
C LYS A 223 -6.31 15.83 -8.92
N LYS A 224 -6.62 16.91 -8.20
CA LYS A 224 -7.50 16.82 -7.02
C LYS A 224 -8.92 16.54 -7.52
N GLU A 225 -9.48 15.40 -7.14
CA GLU A 225 -10.90 15.16 -7.30
C GLU A 225 -11.61 15.79 -6.10
N VAL A 226 -12.47 16.78 -6.38
CA VAL A 226 -13.44 17.26 -5.39
C VAL A 226 -14.48 16.15 -5.26
N ILE A 227 -14.40 15.37 -4.18
CA ILE A 227 -15.46 14.44 -3.83
C ILE A 227 -16.65 15.30 -3.38
N MET A 228 -17.53 15.62 -4.31
CA MET A 228 -18.84 16.19 -3.97
C MET A 228 -19.70 15.06 -3.42
N ASP A 229 -19.96 15.11 -2.11
CA ASP A 229 -20.99 14.26 -1.50
C ASP A 229 -22.36 14.71 -2.06
N LYS A 230 -23.06 13.78 -2.72
CA LYS A 230 -24.50 13.87 -2.97
C LYS A 230 -25.23 13.11 -1.88
#